data_AF-A0A935K840-F1
#
_entry.id   AF-A0A935K840-F1
#
_cell.length_a   1.000
_cell.length_b   1.000
_cell.length_c   1.000
_cell.angle_alpha   90.00
_cell.angle_beta   90.00
_cell.angle_gamma   90.00
#
_symmetry.space_group_name_H-M   'P 1'
#
loop_
_entity.id
_entity.type
_entity.pdbx_description
1 polymer ?
#
loop_
_entity_poly.entity_id
_entity_poly.type
_entity_poly.pdbx_seq_one_letter_code
_entity_poly.pdbx_strand_id
1 'polypeptide(L)'
;MELRKNHKSLSEGKLTHFYPFDNVYVYFRETDDESAMIIVNGSDKESEVDLNKYKETLGKTLKIENIKTNEVTDITQNKKITIKKKSAEIFLLIK
;
A
#
# COMPACT_ATOMS: atom_id res chain seq x y z
N MET A 1 -10.33 4.18 -14.81
CA MET A 1 -9.44 3.48 -15.77
C MET A 1 -8.11 4.19 -15.98
N GLU A 2 -7.97 5.48 -15.67
CA GLU A 2 -6.73 6.25 -15.88
C GLU A 2 -5.54 5.79 -15.01
N LEU A 3 -5.77 5.41 -13.75
CA LEU A 3 -4.70 4.90 -12.87
C LEU A 3 -3.91 3.72 -13.46
N ARG A 4 -4.60 2.78 -14.14
CA ARG A 4 -3.95 1.61 -14.76
C ARG A 4 -3.24 1.96 -16.07
N LYS A 5 -3.61 3.06 -16.72
CA LYS A 5 -2.91 3.56 -17.91
C LYS A 5 -1.62 4.30 -17.55
N ASN A 6 -1.59 4.98 -16.40
CA ASN A 6 -0.48 5.85 -16.02
C ASN A 6 0.58 5.14 -15.15
N HIS A 7 0.22 4.10 -14.39
CA HIS A 7 1.13 3.39 -13.50
C HIS A 7 1.35 1.96 -14.00
N LYS A 8 2.52 1.70 -14.59
CA LYS A 8 2.91 0.36 -15.10
C LYS A 8 2.84 -0.70 -14.01
N SER A 9 3.14 -0.32 -12.75
CA SER A 9 3.00 -1.20 -11.57
C SER A 9 1.61 -1.83 -11.44
N LEU A 10 0.55 -1.08 -11.75
CA LEU A 10 -0.83 -1.52 -11.63
C LEU A 10 -1.33 -2.34 -12.84
N SER A 11 -0.60 -2.35 -13.96
CA SER A 11 -0.96 -3.07 -15.18
C SER A 11 -0.10 -4.31 -15.44
N GLU A 12 1.22 -4.22 -15.22
CA GLU A 12 2.18 -5.30 -15.53
C GLU A 12 3.03 -5.72 -14.32
N GLY A 13 2.82 -5.08 -13.17
CA GLY A 13 3.59 -5.37 -11.97
C GLY A 13 3.32 -6.73 -11.35
N LYS A 14 4.39 -7.32 -10.82
CA LYS A 14 4.34 -8.53 -10.00
C LYS A 14 3.42 -8.27 -8.81
N LEU A 15 2.46 -9.19 -8.63
CA LEU A 15 1.54 -9.14 -7.50
C LEU A 15 2.12 -9.93 -6.34
N THR A 16 2.32 -9.26 -5.21
CA THR A 16 2.64 -9.89 -3.92
C THR A 16 1.48 -9.62 -2.98
N HIS A 17 0.64 -10.62 -2.74
CA HIS A 17 -0.52 -10.50 -1.86
C HIS A 17 -0.30 -11.25 -0.55
N PHE A 18 -0.84 -10.70 0.54
CA PHE A 18 -0.76 -11.29 1.87
C PHE A 18 -2.12 -11.81 2.30
N TYR A 19 -2.12 -12.80 3.19
CA TYR A 19 -3.36 -13.33 3.75
C TYR A 19 -4.11 -12.22 4.49
N PRO A 20 -5.40 -12.01 4.22
CA PRO A 20 -6.16 -10.95 4.86
C PRO A 20 -6.21 -11.18 6.38
N PHE A 21 -5.88 -10.15 7.14
CA PHE A 21 -5.93 -10.17 8.59
C PHE A 21 -6.96 -9.14 9.06
N ASP A 22 -7.90 -9.55 9.91
CA ASP A 22 -8.94 -8.67 10.46
C ASP A 22 -9.79 -7.94 9.39
N ASN A 23 -10.17 -8.65 8.32
CA ASN A 23 -10.85 -8.07 7.14
C ASN A 23 -10.07 -6.97 6.41
N VAL A 24 -8.77 -6.82 6.69
CA VAL A 24 -7.85 -5.99 5.92
C VAL A 24 -7.10 -6.85 4.92
N TYR A 25 -7.23 -6.51 3.65
CA TYR A 25 -6.50 -7.13 2.56
C TYR A 25 -5.40 -6.20 2.08
N VAL A 26 -4.15 -6.69 2.15
CA VAL A 26 -2.96 -5.94 1.73
C VAL A 26 -2.28 -6.68 0.59
N TYR A 27 -1.99 -5.95 -0.47
CA TYR A 27 -1.21 -6.48 -1.58
C TYR A 27 -0.34 -5.40 -2.20
N PHE A 28 0.78 -5.83 -2.76
CA PHE A 28 1.77 -5.00 -3.40
C PHE A 28 1.82 -5.32 -4.89
N ARG A 29 2.08 -4.29 -5.66
CA ARG A 29 2.24 -4.32 -7.11
C ARG A 29 3.55 -3.64 -7.44
N GLU A 30 4.51 -4.42 -7.90
CA GLU A 30 5.88 -3.95 -8.13
C GLU A 30 6.30 -4.20 -9.58
N THR A 31 6.84 -3.17 -10.22
CA THR A 31 7.59 -3.23 -11.49
C THR A 31 9.04 -2.81 -11.23
N ASP A 32 9.88 -2.94 -12.25
CA ASP A 32 11.28 -2.47 -12.19
C ASP A 32 11.40 -0.98 -11.82
N ASP A 33 10.46 -0.15 -12.29
CA ASP A 33 10.49 1.30 -12.07
C ASP A 33 9.65 1.79 -10.87
N GLU A 34 8.64 1.04 -10.43
CA GLU A 34 7.62 1.56 -9.50
C GLU A 34 7.08 0.46 -8.60
N SER A 35 6.81 0.81 -7.35
CA SER A 35 6.22 -0.11 -6.37
C SER A 35 5.02 0.56 -5.72
N ALA A 36 3.87 -0.13 -5.72
CA ALA A 36 2.62 0.35 -5.15
C ALA A 36 2.09 -0.64 -4.11
N MET A 37 1.71 -0.15 -2.95
CA MET A 37 1.03 -0.88 -1.89
C MET A 37 -0.45 -0.51 -1.91
N ILE A 38 -1.31 -1.52 -1.94
CA ILE A 38 -2.76 -1.34 -1.89
C ILE A 38 -3.27 -1.99 -0.61
N ILE A 39 -4.02 -1.21 0.16
CA ILE A 39 -4.66 -1.67 1.39
C ILE A 39 -6.16 -1.48 1.24
N VAL A 40 -6.90 -2.56 1.45
CA VAL A 40 -8.35 -2.58 1.40
C VAL A 40 -8.88 -3.01 2.75
N ASN A 41 -9.56 -2.10 3.44
CA ASN A 41 -10.26 -2.41 4.68
C ASN A 41 -11.73 -2.73 4.36
N GLY A 42 -12.08 -4.02 4.42
CA GLY A 42 -13.46 -4.49 4.25
C GLY A 42 -14.30 -4.42 5.52
N SER A 43 -13.70 -4.05 6.66
CA SER A 43 -14.38 -3.97 7.95
C SER A 43 -15.26 -2.72 8.05
N ASP A 44 -16.29 -2.80 8.90
CA ASP A 44 -17.12 -1.67 9.32
C ASP A 44 -16.46 -0.79 10.40
N LYS A 45 -15.20 -1.07 10.74
CA LYS A 45 -14.38 -0.32 11.70
C LYS A 45 -13.07 0.15 11.08
N GLU A 46 -12.49 1.20 11.64
CA GLU A 46 -11.10 1.57 11.33
C GLU A 46 -10.17 0.42 11.71
N SER A 47 -9.15 0.21 10.89
CA SER A 47 -8.16 -0.85 11.12
C SER A 47 -6.76 -0.27 11.08
N GLU A 48 -5.96 -0.60 12.09
CA GLU A 48 -4.54 -0.26 12.13
C GLU A 48 -3.74 -1.37 11.44
N VAL A 49 -2.98 -0.99 10.41
CA VAL A 49 -2.16 -1.89 9.62
C VAL A 49 -0.70 -1.69 9.98
N ASP A 50 -0.08 -2.73 10.55
CA ASP A 50 1.34 -2.73 10.86
C ASP A 50 2.18 -3.15 9.63
N LEU A 51 2.87 -2.17 9.05
CA LEU A 51 3.79 -2.31 7.94
C LEU A 51 5.05 -3.12 8.29
N ASN A 52 5.37 -3.35 9.58
CA ASN A 52 6.48 -4.23 9.93
C ASN A 52 6.29 -5.65 9.40
N LYS A 53 5.03 -6.11 9.26
CA LYS A 53 4.70 -7.40 8.66
C LYS A 53 5.12 -7.48 7.18
N TYR A 54 5.24 -6.32 6.51
CA TYR A 54 5.59 -6.21 5.10
C TYR A 54 6.99 -5.64 4.88
N LYS A 55 7.83 -5.59 5.94
CA LYS A 55 9.20 -5.04 5.85
C LYS A 55 10.05 -5.71 4.77
N GLU A 56 9.79 -6.99 4.47
CA GLU A 56 10.49 -7.72 3.42
C GLU A 56 10.14 -7.20 2.02
N THR A 57 8.87 -6.83 1.79
CA THR A 57 8.41 -6.24 0.52
C THR A 57 8.72 -4.75 0.44
N LEU A 58 8.58 -4.01 1.55
CA LEU A 58 8.96 -2.60 1.63
C LEU A 58 10.47 -2.39 1.48
N GLY A 59 11.30 -3.38 1.85
CA GLY A 59 12.75 -3.32 1.72
C GLY A 59 13.34 -2.08 2.38
N LYS A 60 13.90 -1.17 1.56
CA LYS A 60 14.52 0.10 2.00
C LYS A 60 13.60 1.33 1.85
N THR A 61 12.33 1.14 1.51
CA THR A 61 11.38 2.26 1.37
C THR A 61 11.25 3.03 2.68
N LEU A 62 11.56 4.32 2.60
CA LEU A 62 11.50 5.25 3.74
C LEU A 62 10.19 6.03 3.75
N LYS A 63 9.66 6.34 2.56
CA LYS A 63 8.49 7.18 2.37
C LYS A 63 7.47 6.49 1.49
N ILE A 64 6.21 6.71 1.79
CA ILE A 64 5.10 6.27 0.96
C ILE A 64 4.24 7.46 0.61
N GLU A 65 3.71 7.50 -0.60
CA GLU A 65 2.86 8.58 -1.08
C GLU A 65 1.48 8.06 -1.42
N ASN A 66 0.44 8.64 -0.84
CA ASN A 66 -0.93 8.27 -1.17
C ASN A 66 -1.32 8.88 -2.52
N ILE A 67 -1.58 8.04 -3.52
CA ILE A 67 -1.90 8.50 -4.88
C ILE A 67 -3.21 9.30 -4.98
N LYS A 68 -4.12 9.14 -4.01
CA LYS A 68 -5.40 9.87 -3.99
C LYS A 68 -5.26 11.27 -3.43
N THR A 69 -4.42 11.45 -2.41
CA THR A 69 -4.26 12.72 -1.70
C THR A 69 -2.94 13.43 -2.01
N ASN A 70 -2.00 12.77 -2.69
CA ASN A 70 -0.59 13.19 -2.85
C ASN A 70 0.09 13.46 -1.49
N GLU A 71 -0.39 12.81 -0.43
CA GLU A 71 0.17 12.95 0.91
C GLU A 71 1.34 11.97 1.08
N VAL A 72 2.51 12.49 1.44
CA VAL A 72 3.71 11.70 1.69
C VAL A 72 3.84 11.41 3.18
N THR A 73 3.81 10.13 3.54
CA THR A 73 4.02 9.64 4.90
C THR A 73 5.40 9.01 5.03
N ASP A 74 6.16 9.42 6.04
CA ASP A 74 7.46 8.83 6.36
C ASP A 74 7.28 7.63 7.31
N ILE A 75 7.70 6.44 6.86
CA ILE A 75 7.51 5.16 7.55
C ILE A 75 8.80 4.68 8.25
N THR A 76 9.80 5.55 8.41
CA THR A 76 11.04 5.22 9.12
C THR A 76 10.84 5.00 10.62
N GLN A 77 10.02 5.83 11.25
CA GLN A 77 9.81 5.81 12.71
C GLN A 77 8.51 5.11 13.11
N ASN A 78 7.43 5.31 12.36
CA ASN A 78 6.14 4.70 12.64
C ASN A 78 5.64 3.92 11.42
N LYS A 79 5.61 2.59 11.58
CA LYS A 79 5.20 1.64 10.55
C LYS A 79 3.72 1.27 10.67
N LYS A 80 2.87 2.12 11.23
CA LYS A 80 1.45 1.86 11.38
C LYS A 80 0.64 2.82 10.53
N ILE A 81 -0.29 2.30 9.74
CA ILE A 81 -1.23 3.10 8.94
C ILE A 81 -2.65 2.78 9.39
N THR A 82 -3.43 3.79 9.70
CA THR A 82 -4.85 3.63 10.01
C THR A 82 -5.68 3.78 8.73
N ILE A 83 -6.42 2.73 8.38
CA ILE A 83 -7.30 2.73 7.22
C ILE A 83 -8.75 2.80 7.70
N LYS A 84 -9.50 3.75 7.16
CA LYS A 84 -10.91 3.95 7.50
C LYS A 84 -11.74 2.71 7.15
N LYS A 85 -12.89 2.57 7.81
CA LYS A 85 -13.85 1.50 7.50
C LYS A 85 -14.29 1.55 6.04
N LYS A 86 -14.46 0.39 5.40
CA LYS A 86 -14.94 0.25 4.02
C LYS A 86 -14.20 1.14 3.01
N SER A 87 -12.89 1.36 3.21
CA SER A 87 -12.07 2.16 2.31
C SER A 87 -10.91 1.35 1.71
N ALA A 88 -10.44 1.84 0.57
CA ALA A 88 -9.24 1.34 -0.08
C ALA A 88 -8.30 2.51 -0.36
N GLU A 89 -7.05 2.35 0.03
CA GLU A 89 -5.99 3.32 -0.16
C GLU A 89 -4.82 2.69 -0.91
N ILE A 90 -4.18 3.51 -1.75
CA ILE A 90 -3.09 3.09 -2.62
C ILE A 90 -1.93 4.03 -2.32
N PHE A 91 -0.81 3.44 -1.97
CA PHE A 91 0.41 4.13 -1.60
C PHE A 91 1.53 3.75 -2.58
N LEU A 92 2.17 4.73 -3.21
CA LEU A 92 3.39 4.55 -3.97
C LEU A 92 4.59 4.53 -3.01
N LEU A 93 5.48 3.57 -3.18
CA LEU A 93 6.68 3.43 -2.36
C LEU A 93 7.79 4.27 -2.97
N ILE A 94 8.27 5.25 -2.22
CA ILE A 94 9.39 6.10 -2.59
C ILE A 94 10.65 5.56 -1.91
N LYS A 95 11.58 5.08 -2.73
CA LYS A 95 12.89 4.56 -2.30
C LYS A 95 13.91 5.68 -2.16
#